data_AF-A0A4Q3RVL0-F1
#
_entry.id   AF-A0A4Q3RVL0-F1
#
_cell.length_a   1.000
_cell.length_b   1.000
_cell.length_c   1.000
_cell.angle_alpha   90.00
_cell.angle_beta   90.00
_cell.angle_gamma   90.00
#
_symmetry.space_group_name_H-M   'P 1'
#
loop_
_entity.id
_entity.type
_entity.pdbx_description
1 polymer ?
#
loop_
_entity_poly.entity_id
_entity_poly.type
_entity_poly.pdbx_seq_one_letter_code
_entity_poly.pdbx_strand_id
1 'polypeptide(L)'
;MPTSIQRDKLFVASCLALLVTSLSFGIRAGILGTLGETFALTKLQLATITATAFWGFPLAVIIGGMVVDIIGMKRLLVFAFIFHLAGIILTIFAKGYWPLFLSTLL
;
A
#
# COMPACT_ATOMS: atom_id res chain seq x y z
N MET A 1 -4.61 19.95 29.92
CA MET A 1 -5.94 19.33 29.73
C MET A 1 -5.72 17.91 29.26
N PRO A 2 -6.26 16.87 29.92
CA PRO A 2 -6.15 15.51 29.42
C PRO A 2 -6.94 15.41 28.11
N THR A 3 -6.25 15.14 27.01
CA THR A 3 -6.87 14.94 25.71
C THR A 3 -7.71 13.66 25.77
N SER A 4 -9.03 13.79 25.71
CA SER A 4 -9.90 12.61 25.67
C SER A 4 -9.66 11.84 24.38
N ILE A 5 -9.34 10.55 24.50
CA ILE A 5 -9.14 9.67 23.34
C ILE A 5 -10.51 9.40 22.70
N GLN A 6 -10.68 9.85 21.44
CA GLN A 6 -11.91 9.66 20.66
C GLN A 6 -11.91 8.26 20.02
N ARG A 7 -12.27 7.23 20.80
CA ARG A 7 -12.22 5.80 20.39
C ARG A 7 -13.02 5.50 19.13
N ASP A 8 -14.23 6.04 19.00
CA ASP A 8 -15.08 5.80 17.82
C ASP A 8 -14.44 6.31 16.53
N LYS A 9 -13.78 7.47 16.59
CA LYS A 9 -13.05 8.02 15.44
C LYS A 9 -11.86 7.15 15.03
N LEU A 10 -11.15 6.58 16.01
CA LEU A 10 -10.05 5.65 15.74
C LEU A 10 -10.57 4.34 15.12
N PHE A 11 -11.72 3.84 15.57
CA PHE A 11 -12.34 2.66 14.98
C PHE A 11 -12.76 2.90 13.53
N VAL A 12 -13.46 4.01 13.26
CA VAL A 12 -13.86 4.40 11.90
C VAL A 12 -12.62 4.60 11.00
N ALA A 13 -11.55 5.21 11.51
CA ALA A 13 -10.30 5.38 10.77
C ALA A 13 -9.67 4.02 10.39
N SER A 14 -9.69 3.05 11.30
CA SER A 14 -9.22 1.68 11.02
C SER A 14 -10.08 0.99 9.96
N CYS A 15 -11.40 1.08 10.05
CA CYS A 15 -12.30 0.53 9.03
C CYS A 15 -12.06 1.16 7.66
N LEU A 16 -11.90 2.48 7.61
CA LEU A 16 -11.61 3.19 6.37
C LEU A 16 -10.25 2.79 5.79
N ALA A 17 -9.22 2.64 6.63
CA ALA A 17 -7.90 2.19 6.18
C ALA A 17 -7.96 0.79 5.55
N LEU A 18 -8.69 -0.14 6.17
CA LEU A 18 -8.89 -1.50 5.62
C LEU A 18 -9.67 -1.46 4.30
N LEU A 19 -10.70 -0.62 4.19
CA LEU A 19 -11.49 -0.45 2.97
C LEU A 19 -10.65 0.11 1.82
N VAL A 20 -9.87 1.17 2.08
CA VAL A 20 -9.01 1.79 1.07
C VAL A 20 -7.91 0.82 0.61
N THR A 21 -7.36 0.05 1.54
CA THR A 21 -6.34 -0.97 1.23
C THR A 21 -6.92 -2.06 0.31
N SER A 22 -8.10 -2.61 0.63
CA SER A 22 -8.72 -3.66 -0.20
C SER A 22 -9.17 -3.15 -1.57
N LEU A 23 -9.70 -1.91 -1.63
CA LEU A 23 -10.06 -1.26 -2.89
C LEU A 23 -8.83 -1.08 -3.78
N SER A 24 -7.70 -0.64 -3.22
CA SER A 24 -6.45 -0.45 -3.97
C SER A 24 -5.93 -1.75 -4.57
N PHE A 25 -6.00 -2.87 -3.84
CA PHE A 25 -5.67 -4.19 -4.37
C PHE A 25 -6.62 -4.60 -5.50
N GLY A 26 -7.92 -4.40 -5.33
CA GLY A 26 -8.93 -4.73 -6.34
C GLY A 26 -8.73 -3.94 -7.64
N ILE A 27 -8.54 -2.62 -7.53
CA ILE A 27 -8.29 -1.74 -8.68
C ILE A 27 -7.01 -2.16 -9.40
N ARG A 28 -5.89 -2.36 -8.68
CA ARG A 28 -4.61 -2.74 -9.29
C ARG A 28 -4.68 -4.10 -9.97
N ALA A 29 -5.32 -5.09 -9.35
CA ALA A 29 -5.57 -6.38 -10.00
C ALA A 29 -6.38 -6.22 -11.30
N GLY A 30 -7.38 -5.34 -11.31
CA GLY A 30 -8.22 -5.08 -12.48
C GLY A 30 -7.49 -4.39 -13.65
N ILE A 31 -6.58 -3.46 -13.38
CA ILE A 31 -5.91 -2.68 -14.43
C ILE A 31 -4.57 -3.26 -14.89
N LEU A 32 -3.94 -4.15 -14.11
CA LEU A 32 -2.56 -4.58 -14.34
C LEU A 32 -2.33 -5.25 -15.70
N GLY A 33 -3.32 -6.00 -16.22
CA GLY A 33 -3.25 -6.59 -17.56
C GLY A 33 -3.12 -5.54 -18.66
N THR A 34 -4.01 -4.53 -18.63
CA THR A 34 -4.01 -3.41 -19.59
C THR A 34 -2.72 -2.59 -19.50
N LEU A 35 -2.22 -2.33 -18.29
CA LEU A 35 -0.94 -1.63 -18.12
C LEU A 35 0.23 -2.47 -18.61
N GLY A 36 0.16 -3.80 -18.46
CA GLY A 36 1.12 -4.75 -19.01
C GLY A 36 1.23 -4.66 -20.53
N GLU A 37 0.09 -4.63 -21.22
CA GLU A 37 0.05 -4.44 -22.68
C GLU A 37 0.56 -3.05 -23.08
N THR A 38 0.08 -2.00 -22.41
CA THR A 38 0.41 -0.60 -22.72
C THR A 38 1.91 -0.31 -22.57
N PHE A 39 2.55 -0.90 -21.56
CA PHE A 39 3.98 -0.73 -21.31
C PHE A 39 4.84 -1.86 -21.88
N ALA A 40 4.27 -2.73 -22.72
CA ALA A 40 4.94 -3.88 -23.33
C ALA A 40 5.73 -4.75 -22.32
N LEU A 41 5.13 -4.99 -21.15
CA LEU A 41 5.75 -5.76 -20.07
C LEU A 41 5.67 -7.26 -20.35
N THR A 42 6.75 -7.96 -20.00
CA THR A 42 6.78 -9.42 -20.08
C THR A 42 5.88 -10.05 -19.00
N LYS A 43 5.42 -11.28 -19.23
CA LYS A 43 4.66 -12.05 -18.22
C LYS A 43 5.44 -12.23 -16.92
N LEU A 44 6.77 -12.38 -17.00
CA LEU A 44 7.64 -12.45 -15.84
C LEU A 44 7.60 -11.14 -15.03
N GLN A 45 7.71 -10.00 -15.71
CA GLN A 45 7.60 -8.69 -15.07
C GLN A 45 6.24 -8.50 -14.40
N LEU A 46 5.14 -8.84 -15.07
CA LEU A 46 3.81 -8.80 -14.48
C LEU A 46 3.70 -9.69 -13.24
N ALA A 47 4.21 -10.92 -13.32
CA ALA A 47 4.23 -11.84 -12.18
C ALA A 47 5.02 -11.27 -11.00
N THR A 48 6.16 -10.64 -11.24
CA THR A 48 6.96 -10.01 -10.17
C THR A 48 6.25 -8.81 -9.55
N ILE A 49 5.58 -7.97 -10.35
CA ILE A 49 4.76 -6.85 -9.85
C ILE A 49 3.60 -7.38 -9.00
N THR A 50 2.93 -8.45 -9.42
CA THR A 50 1.86 -9.05 -8.63
C THR A 50 2.39 -9.67 -7.35
N ALA A 51 3.56 -10.32 -7.39
CA ALA A 51 4.15 -10.97 -6.23
C ALA A 51 4.47 -10.00 -5.08
N THR A 52 4.85 -8.75 -5.38
CA THR A 52 5.15 -7.75 -4.33
C THR A 52 3.97 -7.43 -3.44
N ALA A 53 2.74 -7.52 -3.96
CA ALA A 53 1.54 -7.36 -3.14
C ALA A 53 1.45 -8.44 -2.04
N PHE A 54 1.89 -9.66 -2.35
CA PHE A 54 1.74 -10.81 -1.47
C PHE A 54 2.89 -10.97 -0.48
N TRP A 55 4.15 -10.69 -0.86
CA TRP A 55 5.26 -10.78 0.09
C TRP A 55 5.51 -9.47 0.85
N GLY A 56 5.12 -8.31 0.30
CA GLY A 56 5.21 -7.03 0.98
C GLY A 56 4.36 -6.96 2.25
N PHE A 57 3.15 -7.56 2.23
CA PHE A 57 2.26 -7.60 3.39
C PHE A 57 2.86 -8.38 4.59
N PRO A 58 3.30 -9.65 4.46
CA PRO A 58 3.99 -10.37 5.52
C PRO A 58 5.23 -9.63 6.02
N LEU A 59 6.02 -9.03 5.13
CA LEU A 59 7.18 -8.25 5.52
C LEU A 59 6.77 -7.05 6.40
N ALA A 60 5.73 -6.31 6.00
CA ALA A 60 5.20 -5.20 6.77
C ALA A 60 4.62 -5.63 8.12
N VAL A 61 4.02 -6.81 8.23
CA VAL A 61 3.52 -7.35 9.51
C VAL A 61 4.68 -7.68 10.47
N ILE A 62 5.71 -8.37 9.98
CA ILE A 62 6.85 -8.79 10.82
C ILE A 62 7.69 -7.58 11.23
N ILE A 63 8.06 -6.72 10.27
CA ILE A 63 8.91 -5.55 10.52
C ILE A 63 8.11 -4.44 11.19
N GLY A 64 6.85 -4.24 10.81
CA GLY A 64 5.99 -3.19 11.36
C GLY A 64 5.76 -3.32 12.86
N GLY A 65 5.69 -4.55 13.39
CA GLY A 65 5.64 -4.82 14.83
C GLY A 65 6.87 -4.27 15.57
N MET A 66 8.08 -4.57 15.07
CA MET A 66 9.30 -4.03 15.66
C MET A 66 9.40 -2.51 15.49
N VAL A 67 9.00 -1.98 14.33
CA VAL A 67 9.04 -0.55 14.06
C VAL A 67 8.09 0.22 14.98
N VAL A 68 6.87 -0.29 15.21
CA VAL A 68 5.89 0.40 16.06
C VAL A 68 6.34 0.52 17.51
N ASP A 69 7.08 -0.47 18.03
CA ASP A 69 7.65 -0.41 19.37
C ASP A 69 8.69 0.71 19.52
N ILE A 70 9.39 1.04 18.43
CA ILE A 70 10.43 2.08 18.40
C ILE A 70 9.82 3.48 18.18
N ILE A 71 8.92 3.63 17.20
CA ILE A 71 8.44 4.97 16.77
C ILE A 71 7.04 5.33 17.27
N GLY A 72 6.29 4.35 17.79
CA GLY A 72 4.92 4.47 18.25
C GLY A 72 3.86 4.45 17.14
N MET A 73 2.65 4.01 17.50
CA MET A 73 1.54 3.78 16.56
C MET A 73 1.11 5.02 15.76
N LYS A 74 1.13 6.20 16.38
CA LYS A 74 0.75 7.44 15.69
C LYS A 74 1.66 7.73 14.50
N ARG A 75 2.98 7.60 14.67
CA ARG A 75 3.95 7.86 13.61
C ARG A 75 3.88 6.79 12.54
N LEU A 76 3.76 5.53 12.95
CA LEU A 76 3.57 4.40 12.03
C LEU A 76 2.37 4.64 11.09
N LEU A 77 1.22 5.03 11.64
CA LEU A 77 0.01 5.31 10.85
C LEU A 77 0.21 6.45 9.84
N VAL A 78 0.92 7.51 10.23
CA VAL A 78 1.24 8.62 9.31
C VAL A 78 2.15 8.14 8.18
N PHE A 79 3.19 7.35 8.49
CA PHE A 79 4.06 6.78 7.45
C PHE A 79 3.33 5.82 6.53
N ALA A 80 2.48 4.94 7.07
CA ALA A 80 1.64 4.04 6.28
C ALA A 80 0.72 4.82 5.33
N PHE A 81 0.09 5.91 5.80
CA PHE A 81 -0.71 6.78 4.94
C PHE A 81 0.13 7.42 3.83
N ILE A 82 1.31 7.96 4.15
CA ILE A 82 2.20 8.60 3.16
C ILE A 82 2.65 7.58 2.11
N PHE A 83 3.09 6.39 2.52
CA PHE A 83 3.51 5.35 1.57
C PHE A 83 2.37 4.91 0.68
N HIS A 84 1.19 4.66 1.24
CA HIS A 84 0.03 4.27 0.46
C HIS A 84 -0.39 5.35 -0.55
N LEU A 85 -0.43 6.62 -0.11
CA LEU A 85 -0.70 7.75 -0.99
C LEU A 85 0.35 7.88 -2.10
N ALA A 86 1.63 7.71 -1.77
CA ALA A 86 2.71 7.71 -2.74
C ALA A 86 2.57 6.56 -3.75
N GLY A 87 2.17 5.36 -3.30
CA GLY A 87 1.88 4.21 -4.16
C GLY A 87 0.75 4.50 -5.14
N ILE A 88 -0.34 5.12 -4.69
CA ILE A 88 -1.45 5.54 -5.57
C ILE A 88 -0.95 6.54 -6.62
N ILE A 89 -0.26 7.62 -6.19
CA ILE A 89 0.26 8.64 -7.10
C ILE A 89 1.21 8.02 -8.13
N LEU A 90 2.12 7.17 -7.68
CA LEU A 90 3.10 6.52 -8.55
C LEU A 90 2.44 5.54 -9.53
N THR A 91 1.32 4.90 -9.15
CA THR A 91 0.51 4.08 -10.07
C THR A 91 -0.11 4.95 -11.17
N ILE A 92 -0.69 6.10 -10.81
CA ILE A 92 -1.34 7.03 -11.76
C ILE A 92 -0.34 7.56 -12.80
N PHE A 93 0.88 7.91 -12.36
CA PHE A 93 1.92 8.46 -13.23
C PHE A 93 2.91 7.42 -13.75
N ALA A 94 2.62 6.13 -13.60
CA ALA A 94 3.51 5.07 -14.04
C ALA A 94 3.73 5.10 -15.56
N LYS A 95 4.96 4.81 -15.99
CA LYS A 95 5.36 4.75 -17.41
C LYS A 95 6.06 3.44 -17.79
N GLY A 96 5.99 2.43 -16.93
CA GLY A 96 6.71 1.17 -17.15
C GLY A 96 6.87 0.34 -15.89
N TYR A 97 7.78 -0.63 -15.95
CA TYR A 97 7.97 -1.65 -14.92
C TYR A 97 8.28 -1.10 -13.53
N TRP A 98 9.32 -0.28 -13.39
CA TRP A 98 9.82 0.15 -12.08
C TRP A 98 8.82 1.01 -11.29
N PRO A 99 8.16 2.02 -11.88
CA PRO A 99 7.10 2.75 -11.20
C PRO A 99 5.97 1.83 -10.76
N LEU A 100 5.56 0.85 -11.59
CA LEU A 100 4.50 -0.09 -11.23
C LEU A 100 4.91 -1.04 -10.12
N PHE A 101 6.13 -1.57 -10.16
CA PHE A 101 6.68 -2.42 -9.12
C PHE A 101 6.72 -1.69 -7.78
N LEU A 102 7.33 -0.51 -7.75
CA LEU A 102 7.51 0.25 -6.52
C LEU A 102 6.17 0.73 -5.96
N SER A 103 5.24 1.14 -6.83
CA SER A 103 3.89 1.52 -6.40
C SER A 103 3.04 0.35 -5.90
N THR A 104 3.42 -0.90 -6.17
CA THR A 104 2.74 -2.06 -5.57
C THR A 104 3.28 -2.36 -4.17
N LEU A 105 4.55 -2.05 -3.96
CA LEU A 105 5.25 -2.33 -2.72
C LEU A 105 4.89 -1.30 -1.64
N LEU A 106 4.65 -0.06 -2.06
CA LEU A 106 4.22 1.10 -1.26
C LEU A 106 2.73 1.03 -0.89
#